data_AF-A0A969LJK2-F1
#
_entry.id   AF-A0A969LJK2-F1
#
_cell.length_a   1.000
_cell.length_b   1.000
_cell.length_c   1.000
_cell.angle_alpha   90.00
_cell.angle_beta   90.00
_cell.angle_gamma   90.00
#
_symmetry.space_group_name_H-M   'P 1'
#
loop_
_entity.id
_entity.type
_entity.pdbx_description
1 polymer ?
#
loop_
_entity_poly.entity_id
_entity_poly.type
_entity_poly.pdbx_seq_one_letter_code
_entity_poly.pdbx_strand_id
1 'polypeptide(L)'
;MPSMLSREEVARYHEDGYIFVRGLFDADETDLLRRAMEEDPAIRDHSLLRADQEGGATRISLWNRAGDSVYGLAARTPRVVDTAEALIGEPIYHFNRN
;
A
#
# COMPACT_ATOMS: atom_id res chain seq x y z
N MET A 1 9.42 15.34 -3.75
CA MET A 1 8.99 16.53 -2.98
C MET A 1 9.33 16.27 -1.51
N PRO A 2 9.21 17.20 -0.55
CA PRO A 2 9.41 16.81 0.85
C PRO A 2 8.34 15.79 1.25
N SER A 3 8.78 14.71 1.90
CA SER A 3 7.92 13.73 2.56
C SER A 3 6.89 14.42 3.47
N MET A 4 5.73 13.79 3.66
CA MET A 4 4.69 14.26 4.58
C MET A 4 5.09 14.12 6.06
N LEU A 5 6.23 13.48 6.34
CA LEU A 5 6.71 13.19 7.70
C LEU A 5 7.58 14.29 8.28
N SER A 6 7.43 14.53 9.58
CA SER A 6 8.38 15.32 10.36
C SER A 6 9.67 14.53 10.63
N ARG A 7 10.73 15.22 11.07
CA ARG A 7 11.98 14.56 11.47
C ARG A 7 11.79 13.66 12.69
N GLU A 8 10.93 14.08 13.61
CA GLU A 8 10.56 13.32 14.81
C GLU A 8 9.79 12.05 14.43
N GLU A 9 8.95 12.13 13.40
CA GLU A 9 8.25 10.97 12.84
C GLU A 9 9.20 9.94 12.22
N VAL A 10 10.18 10.40 11.43
CA VAL A 10 11.23 9.53 10.91
C VAL A 10 12.07 8.92 12.03
N ALA A 11 12.43 9.70 13.06
CA ALA A 11 13.16 9.19 14.22
C ALA A 11 12.39 8.10 14.97
N ARG A 12 11.08 8.29 15.19
CA ARG A 12 10.22 7.25 15.80
C ARG A 12 10.16 5.98 14.97
N TYR A 13 10.11 6.07 13.65
CA TYR A 13 10.18 4.87 12.80
C TYR A 13 11.49 4.09 13.01
N HIS A 14 12.62 4.78 13.14
CA HIS A 14 13.90 4.11 13.39
C HIS A 14 14.03 3.53 14.81
N GLU A 15 13.33 4.12 15.79
CA GLU A 15 13.31 3.62 17.18
C GLU A 15 12.31 2.46 17.36
N ASP A 16 11.08 2.64 16.92
CA ASP A 16 9.95 1.74 17.15
C ASP A 16 9.80 0.66 16.05
N GLY A 17 10.41 0.87 14.88
CA GLY A 17 10.30 0.01 13.71
C GLY A 17 9.01 0.20 12.90
N TYR A 18 8.14 1.15 13.28
CA TYR A 18 6.91 1.47 12.55
C TYR A 18 6.45 2.92 12.79
N ILE A 19 5.52 3.41 11.96
CA ILE A 19 4.84 4.68 12.14
C ILE A 19 3.42 4.64 11.58
N PHE A 20 2.52 5.45 12.15
CA PHE A 20 1.19 5.71 11.59
C PHE A 20 1.14 7.07 10.90
N VAL A 21 1.01 7.06 9.57
CA VAL A 21 0.79 8.27 8.77
C VAL A 21 -0.71 8.49 8.62
N ARG A 22 -1.26 9.43 9.40
CA ARG A 22 -2.70 9.75 9.36
C ARG A 22 -3.02 10.57 8.12
N GLY A 23 -4.11 10.24 7.43
CA GLY A 23 -4.54 10.97 6.24
C GLY A 23 -3.58 10.84 5.06
N LEU A 24 -2.85 9.71 4.95
CA LEU A 24 -2.07 9.40 3.75
C LEU A 24 -2.97 9.44 2.50
N PHE A 25 -4.15 8.85 2.63
CA PHE A 25 -5.28 9.02 1.71
C PHE A 25 -6.44 9.64 2.46
N ASP A 26 -7.21 10.50 1.78
CA ASP A 26 -8.45 11.03 2.32
C ASP A 26 -9.60 10.01 2.21
N ALA A 27 -10.80 10.41 2.67
CA ALA A 27 -11.97 9.53 2.69
C ALA A 27 -12.42 9.12 1.29
N ASP A 28 -12.35 10.03 0.31
CA ASP A 28 -12.80 9.79 -1.06
C ASP A 28 -11.79 8.88 -1.79
N GLU A 29 -10.49 9.14 -1.61
CA GLU A 29 -9.40 8.28 -2.09
C GLU A 29 -9.50 6.86 -1.50
N THR A 30 -9.81 6.76 -0.21
CA THR A 30 -9.99 5.47 0.47
C THR A 30 -11.23 4.74 -0.04
N ASP A 31 -12.33 5.44 -0.31
CA ASP A 31 -13.54 4.83 -0.88
C ASP A 31 -13.28 4.31 -2.30
N LEU A 32 -12.53 5.05 -3.13
CA LEU A 32 -12.14 4.60 -4.46
C LEU A 32 -11.32 3.30 -4.42
N LEU A 33 -10.37 3.18 -3.48
CA LEU A 33 -9.60 1.95 -3.28
C LEU A 33 -10.52 0.79 -2.88
N ARG A 34 -11.42 1.02 -1.93
CA ARG A 34 -12.40 0.03 -1.46
C ARG A 34 -13.28 -0.47 -2.60
N ARG A 35 -13.87 0.46 -3.37
CA ARG A 35 -14.72 0.13 -4.53
C ARG A 35 -13.96 -0.64 -5.59
N ALA A 36 -12.72 -0.27 -5.89
CA ALA A 36 -11.90 -1.02 -6.83
C ALA A 36 -11.71 -2.49 -6.38
N MET A 37 -11.44 -2.73 -5.09
CA MET A 37 -11.30 -4.10 -4.54
C MET A 37 -12.59 -4.93 -4.60
N GLU A 38 -13.75 -4.29 -4.56
CA GLU A 38 -15.07 -4.94 -4.58
C GLU A 38 -15.62 -5.11 -6.01
N GLU A 39 -15.40 -4.13 -6.88
CA GLU A 39 -16.12 -3.97 -8.15
C GLU A 39 -15.22 -4.21 -9.38
N ASP A 40 -13.89 -4.01 -9.29
CA ASP A 40 -13.00 -4.08 -10.47
C ASP A 40 -12.73 -5.55 -10.90
N PRO A 41 -13.19 -5.96 -12.10
CA PRO A 41 -12.95 -7.31 -12.60
C PRO A 41 -11.47 -7.65 -12.72
N ALA A 42 -10.62 -6.69 -13.06
CA ALA A 42 -9.18 -6.93 -13.19
C ALA A 42 -8.54 -7.26 -11.82
N ILE A 43 -9.04 -6.67 -10.73
CA ILE A 43 -8.57 -7.00 -9.38
C ILE A 43 -9.07 -8.37 -8.94
N ARG A 44 -10.34 -8.66 -9.22
CA ARG A 44 -10.96 -9.96 -8.91
C ARG A 44 -10.26 -11.12 -9.62
N ASP A 45 -9.97 -10.97 -10.91
CA ASP A 45 -9.39 -12.03 -11.75
C ASP A 45 -7.93 -12.35 -11.35
N HIS A 46 -7.25 -11.41 -10.69
CA HIS A 46 -5.93 -11.60 -10.08
C HIS A 46 -5.98 -11.96 -8.57
N SER A 47 -7.17 -12.18 -8.01
CA SER A 47 -7.32 -12.57 -6.61
C SER A 47 -7.20 -14.07 -6.41
N LEU A 48 -6.53 -14.47 -5.34
CA LEU A 48 -6.41 -15.84 -4.86
C LEU A 48 -7.20 -15.97 -3.56
N LEU A 49 -7.94 -17.06 -3.42
CA LEU A 49 -8.51 -17.47 -2.14
C LEU A 49 -7.50 -18.38 -1.43
N ARG A 50 -6.93 -17.87 -0.34
CA ARG A 50 -6.08 -18.66 0.54
C ARG A 50 -6.94 -19.20 1.67
N ALA A 51 -7.31 -20.47 1.58
CA ALA A 51 -8.02 -21.17 2.65
C ALA A 51 -7.13 -21.25 3.91
N ASP A 52 -7.73 -21.04 5.07
CA ASP A 52 -7.10 -21.34 6.36
C ASP A 52 -7.42 -22.78 6.81
N GLN A 53 -6.81 -23.21 7.92
CA GLN A 53 -6.97 -24.57 8.45
C GLN A 53 -8.29 -24.76 9.23
N GLU A 54 -9.02 -23.69 9.52
CA GLU A 54 -10.26 -23.69 10.29
C GLU A 54 -11.51 -23.56 9.39
N GLY A 55 -11.33 -23.52 8.08
CA GLY A 55 -12.40 -23.48 7.08
C GLY A 55 -12.77 -22.07 6.60
N GLY A 56 -12.06 -21.04 7.03
CA GLY A 56 -12.13 -19.70 6.46
C GLY A 56 -11.26 -19.54 5.21
N ALA A 57 -11.37 -18.39 4.55
CA ALA A 57 -10.54 -18.06 3.41
C ALA A 57 -10.24 -16.56 3.36
N THR A 58 -8.97 -16.23 3.14
CA THR A 58 -8.53 -14.86 2.89
C THR A 58 -8.42 -14.64 1.39
N ARG A 59 -9.15 -13.65 0.88
CA ARG A 59 -8.98 -13.18 -0.50
C ARG A 59 -7.79 -12.24 -0.57
N ILE A 60 -6.80 -12.59 -1.38
CA ILE A 60 -5.55 -11.83 -1.54
C ILE A 60 -5.34 -11.57 -3.02
N SER A 61 -5.19 -10.30 -3.40
CA SER A 61 -4.72 -9.92 -4.73
C SER A 61 -3.29 -9.44 -4.62
N LEU A 62 -2.36 -10.09 -5.33
CA LEU A 62 -0.93 -9.81 -5.28
C LEU A 62 -0.43 -9.42 -6.67
N TRP A 63 0.36 -8.35 -6.73
CA TRP A 63 1.06 -7.95 -7.95
C TRP A 63 2.52 -7.66 -7.64
N ASN A 64 3.42 -8.15 -8.50
CA ASN A 64 4.84 -7.83 -8.38
C ASN A 64 5.22 -6.52 -9.10
N ARG A 65 4.28 -5.94 -9.85
CA ARG A 65 4.43 -4.67 -10.55
C ARG A 65 3.25 -3.77 -10.25
N ALA A 66 3.53 -2.50 -9.96
CA ALA A 66 2.53 -1.45 -9.86
C ALA A 66 2.02 -1.08 -11.26
N GLY A 67 0.98 -1.78 -11.73
CA GLY A 67 0.32 -1.52 -13.01
C GLY A 67 -0.60 -0.29 -12.98
N ASP A 68 -1.52 -0.21 -13.94
CA ASP A 68 -2.43 0.94 -14.08
C ASP A 68 -3.80 0.73 -13.41
N SER A 69 -3.91 -0.27 -12.52
CA SER A 69 -5.06 -0.41 -11.64
C SER A 69 -5.09 0.70 -10.57
N VAL A 70 -6.22 0.90 -9.90
CA VAL A 70 -6.34 1.88 -8.80
C VAL A 70 -5.27 1.64 -7.73
N TYR A 71 -4.98 0.39 -7.38
CA TYR A 71 -3.94 0.04 -6.42
C TYR A 71 -2.52 0.23 -6.98
N GLY A 72 -2.29 -0.09 -8.25
CA GLY A 72 -1.00 0.15 -8.89
C GLY A 72 -0.66 1.64 -8.98
N LEU A 73 -1.66 2.48 -9.26
CA LEU A 73 -1.54 3.94 -9.22
C LEU A 73 -1.29 4.44 -7.80
N ALA A 74 -2.07 3.98 -6.82
CA ALA A 74 -1.91 4.37 -5.42
C ALA A 74 -0.51 4.06 -4.87
N ALA A 75 0.01 2.86 -5.16
CA ALA A 75 1.33 2.39 -4.73
C ALA A 75 2.50 3.24 -5.24
N ARG A 76 2.30 3.99 -6.34
CA ARG A 76 3.34 4.83 -6.96
C ARG A 76 3.03 6.33 -6.90
N THR A 77 2.06 6.73 -6.10
CA THR A 77 1.80 8.16 -5.86
C THR A 77 3.00 8.81 -5.16
N PRO A 78 3.33 10.09 -5.45
CA PRO A 78 4.45 10.78 -4.80
C PRO A 78 4.36 10.74 -3.28
N ARG A 79 3.16 10.84 -2.69
CA ARG A 79 2.98 10.77 -1.23
C ARG A 79 3.41 9.43 -0.64
N VAL A 80 3.21 8.31 -1.35
CA VAL A 80 3.64 6.99 -0.89
C VAL A 80 5.14 6.83 -1.11
N VAL A 81 5.63 7.15 -2.31
CA VAL A 81 7.04 6.99 -2.68
C VAL A 81 7.93 7.89 -1.83
N ASP A 82 7.66 9.20 -1.77
CA ASP A 82 8.46 10.17 -1.02
C ASP A 82 8.46 9.85 0.49
N THR A 83 7.34 9.35 1.04
CA THR A 83 7.27 8.90 2.44
C THR A 83 8.14 7.67 2.67
N ALA A 84 8.05 6.66 1.80
CA ALA A 84 8.85 5.45 1.93
C ALA A 84 10.36 5.71 1.75
N GLU A 85 10.74 6.53 0.77
CA GLU A 85 12.14 6.94 0.58
C GLU A 85 12.66 7.74 1.78
N ALA A 86 11.84 8.58 2.43
CA ALA A 86 12.24 9.28 3.63
C ALA A 86 12.46 8.36 4.83
N LEU A 87 11.70 7.26 4.94
CA LEU A 87 11.84 6.28 6.01
C LEU A 87 13.02 5.33 5.79
N ILE A 88 13.27 4.94 4.54
CA ILE A 88 14.32 3.97 4.18
C ILE A 88 15.67 4.69 3.95
N GLY A 89 15.65 5.92 3.45
CA GLY A 89 16.82 6.74 3.16
C GLY A 89 17.47 6.47 1.81
N GLU A 90 16.82 5.68 0.94
CA GLU A 90 17.30 5.36 -0.41
C GLU A 90 16.12 5.19 -1.40
N PRO A 91 16.37 5.18 -2.71
CA PRO A 91 15.33 4.94 -3.71
C PRO A 91 14.65 3.58 -3.51
N ILE A 92 13.32 3.55 -3.63
CA ILE A 92 12.53 2.35 -3.36
C ILE A 92 12.00 1.67 -4.63
N TYR A 93 11.59 0.41 -4.50
CA TYR A 93 10.88 -0.35 -5.55
C TYR A 93 9.71 -1.13 -4.93
N HIS A 94 8.58 -1.17 -5.64
CA HIS A 94 7.43 -1.97 -5.23
C HIS A 94 7.67 -3.46 -5.53
N PHE A 95 7.83 -4.26 -4.48
CA PHE A 95 8.00 -5.70 -4.58
C PHE A 95 7.00 -6.44 -3.70
N ASN A 96 6.52 -7.59 -4.17
CA ASN A 96 5.83 -8.56 -3.35
C ASN A 96 6.41 -9.95 -3.59
N ARG A 97 6.38 -10.81 -2.56
CA ARG A 97 6.69 -12.23 -2.69
C ARG A 97 5.38 -13.02 -2.72
N ASN A 98 5.18 -13.82 -3.76
CA ASN A 98 4.10 -14.82 -3.80
C ASN A 98 4.38 -15.99 -2.86
#